data_AF-A0A8S3GDU2-F1
#
_entry.id   AF-A0A8S3GDU2-F1
#
_cell.length_a   1.000
_cell.length_b   1.000
_cell.length_c   1.000
_cell.angle_alpha   90.00
_cell.angle_beta   90.00
_cell.angle_gamma   90.00
#
_symmetry.space_group_name_H-M   'P 1'
#
loop_
_entity.id
_entity.type
_entity.pdbx_description
1 polymer ?
#
loop_
_entity_poly.entity_id
_entity_poly.type
_entity_poly.pdbx_seq_one_letter_code
_entity_poly.pdbx_strand_id
1 'polypeptide(L)' 'QKGHEAAAIELWNNMMQKVGEKTTSWNLLGTLACPPAGNGYIYTSKNSA' A
#
# COMPACT_ATOMS: atom_id res chain seq x y z
N GLN A 1 18.49 2.63 9.41
CA GLN A 1 18.06 2.49 8.00
C GLN A 1 16.87 1.54 7.82
N LYS A 2 16.76 0.43 8.58
CA LYS A 2 15.62 -0.52 8.53
C LYS A 2 14.21 0.09 8.65
N GLY A 3 14.05 1.19 9.40
CA GLY A 3 12.76 1.86 9.53
C GLY A 3 12.24 2.52 8.23
N HIS A 4 13.13 3.07 7.39
CA HIS A 4 12.73 3.67 6.11
C HIS A 4 12.31 2.61 5.09
N GLU A 5 12.93 1.43 5.15
CA GLU A 5 12.57 0.30 4.29
C GLU A 5 11.19 -0.25 4.65
N ALA A 6 10.95 -0.54 5.94
CA ALA A 6 9.63 -0.93 6.42
C ALA A 6 8.56 0.13 6.09
N ALA A 7 8.92 1.41 6.20
CA ALA A 7 8.04 2.52 5.82
C ALA A 7 7.65 2.52 4.35
N ALA A 8 8.63 2.31 3.46
CA ALA A 8 8.39 2.26 2.04
C ALA A 8 7.51 1.06 1.66
N ILE A 9 7.74 -0.10 2.28
CA ILE A 9 6.95 -1.32 2.06
C ILE A 9 5.49 -1.13 2.49
N GLU A 10 5.27 -0.62 3.70
CA GLU A 10 3.91 -0.40 4.21
C GLU A 10 3.17 0.67 3.40
N LEU A 11 3.86 1.74 3.02
CA LEU A 11 3.29 2.76 2.14
C LEU A 11 2.89 2.18 0.78
N TRP A 12 3.75 1.35 0.17
CA TRP A 12 3.44 0.68 -1.08
C TRP A 12 2.18 -0.18 -0.96
N ASN A 13 2.11 -1.01 0.07
CA ASN A 13 0.94 -1.86 0.33
C ASN A 13 -0.33 -1.03 0.52
N ASN A 14 -0.23 0.11 1.21
CA ASN A 14 -1.35 1.02 1.46
C ASN A 14 -1.86 1.73 0.19
N MET A 15 -0.95 2.03 -0.75
CA MET A 15 -1.30 2.60 -2.05
C MET A 15 -2.07 1.62 -2.93
N MET A 16 -1.94 0.32 -2.70
CA MET A 16 -2.68 -0.75 -3.39
C MET A 16 -4.05 -1.06 -2.76
N GLN A 17 -4.45 -0.34 -1.71
CA GLN A 17 -5.78 -0.44 -1.10
C GLN A 17 -6.67 0.73 -1.54
N LYS A 18 -7.96 0.47 -1.80
CA LYS A 18 -8.95 1.52 -2.15
C LYS A 18 -8.98 2.61 -1.09
N VAL A 19 -9.24 3.85 -1.51
CA VAL A 19 -9.49 4.95 -0.56
C VAL A 19 -10.73 4.61 0.28
N GLY A 20 -10.57 4.55 1.61
CA GLY A 20 -11.59 4.09 2.56
C GLY A 20 -11.23 2.77 3.24
N GLU A 21 -10.38 1.95 2.60
CA GLU A 21 -9.93 0.64 3.10
C GLU A 21 -8.42 0.62 3.40
N LYS A 22 -7.81 1.80 3.47
CA LYS A 22 -6.38 1.96 3.73
C LYS A 22 -6.05 1.57 5.17
N THR A 23 -5.08 0.70 5.33
CA THR A 23 -4.55 0.31 6.65
C THR A 23 -3.95 1.51 7.37
N THR A 24 -4.31 1.72 8.64
CA THR A 24 -3.79 2.80 9.50
C THR A 24 -2.83 2.29 10.58
N SER A 25 -2.67 0.97 10.68
CA SER A 25 -1.68 0.33 11.53
C SER A 25 -0.34 0.22 10.81
N TRP A 26 0.73 0.16 11.59
CA TRP A 26 2.10 0.08 11.09
C TRP A 26 2.70 -1.29 11.39
N ASN A 27 3.03 -2.06 10.36
CA ASN A 27 3.70 -3.35 10.53
C ASN A 27 5.17 -3.29 10.08
N LEU A 28 6.10 -3.42 11.03
CA LEU A 28 7.54 -3.42 10.76
C LEU A 28 8.07 -4.70 10.09
N LEU A 29 7.23 -5.73 9.97
CA LEU A 29 7.57 -7.04 9.39
C LEU A 29 6.85 -7.29 8.06
N GLY A 30 6.23 -6.27 7.48
CA GLY A 30 5.53 -6.36 6.20
C GLY A 30 6.45 -6.72 5.03
N THR A 31 5.92 -7.45 4.06
CA THR A 31 6.57 -7.71 2.76
C THR A 31 5.84 -6.93 1.67
N LEU A 32 6.57 -6.51 0.63
CA LEU A 32 6.03 -5.78 -0.49
C LEU A 32 5.01 -6.62 -1.28
N ALA A 33 3.79 -6.12 -1.39
CA ALA A 33 2.70 -6.77 -2.12
C ALA A 33 2.81 -6.50 -3.63
N CYS A 34 2.61 -7.55 -4.43
CA CYS A 34 2.51 -7.42 -5.88
C CYS A 34 1.04 -7.16 -6.28
N PRO A 35 0.74 -6.09 -7.03
CA PRO A 35 -0.61 -5.82 -7.48
C PRO A 35 -1.12 -6.89 -8.47
N PRO A 36 -2.42 -7.23 -8.45
CA PRO A 36 -3.02 -8.13 -9.43
C PRO A 36 -2.96 -7.53 -10.85
N ALA A 37 -2.89 -8.38 -11.88
CA ALA A 37 -2.74 -7.96 -13.28
C ALA A 37 -3.82 -6.97 -13.80
N GLY A 38 -4.98 -6.87 -13.13
CA GLY A 38 -6.04 -5.93 -13.47
C GLY A 38 -5.95 -4.56 -12.80
N ASN A 39 -5.16 -4.41 -11.72
CA ASN A 39 -5.09 -3.21 -10.89
C ASN A 39 -3.64 -2.72 -10.75
N GLY A 40 -2.96 -2.53 -11.88
CA GLY A 40 -1.57 -2.02 -11.94
C GLY A 40 -1.42 -0.52 -11.63
N TYR A 41 -2.36 0.07 -10.89
CA TYR A 41 -2.39 1.50 -10.59
C TYR A 41 -2.64 1.74 -9.10
N ILE A 42 -2.17 2.88 -8.62
CA ILE A 42 -2.37 3.31 -7.23
C ILE A 42 -3.80 3.81 -7.05
N TYR A 43 -4.43 3.42 -5.94
CA TYR A 43 -5.74 3.92 -5.55
C TYR A 43 -5.65 5.34 -4.98
N THR A 44 -6.40 6.22 -5.61
CA THR A 44 -6.55 7.64 -5.31
C THR A 44 -8.02 7.97 -5.14
N SER A 45 -8.32 9.19 -4.70
CA SER A 45 -9.70 9.67 -4.60
C SER A 45 -10.45 9.72 -5.94
N LYS A 46 -9.76 9.58 -7.08
CA LYS A 46 -10.34 9.66 -8.42
C LYS A 46 -10.68 8.30 -9.05
N ASN A 47 -10.08 7.22 -8.56
CA ASN A 47 -10.22 5.86 -9.13
C ASN A 47 -10.59 4.79 -8.09
N SER A 48 -11.06 5.22 -6.91
CA SER A 48 -11.49 4.33 -5.82
C SER A 48 -13.01 4.19 -5.70
N ALA A 49 -13.77 4.65 -6.71
CA ALA A 49 -15.21 4.43 -6.78
C ALA A 49 -15.56 2.94 -6.70
#